data_AF-A0A2N6ART0-F1
#
_entry.id   AF-A0A2N6ART0-F1
#
_cell.length_a   1.000
_cell.length_b   1.000
_cell.length_c   1.000
_cell.angle_alpha   90.00
_cell.angle_beta   90.00
_cell.angle_gamma   90.00
#
_symmetry.space_group_name_H-M   'P 1'
#
loop_
_entity.id
_entity.type
_entity.pdbx_description
1 polymer ?
#
loop_
_entity_poly.entity_id
_entity_poly.type
_entity_poly.pdbx_seq_one_letter_code
_entity_poly.pdbx_strand_id
1 'polypeptide(L)'
;MNDPEADKFYKLLMGEDELGVVIRSHIFVESVLDELLDQLIPYSRHLSSMNLSYHQKITLAVAMGLHEELQESLKALGKLRNDFAHKMDMQLDPAP
;
A
#
# COMPACT_ATOMS: atom_id res chain seq x y z
N MET A 1 20.87 -13.23 3.09
CA MET A 1 19.63 -14.01 2.93
C MET A 1 18.86 -13.30 1.83
N ASN A 2 18.77 -13.89 0.62
CA ASN A 2 17.94 -13.30 -0.44
C ASN A 2 16.49 -13.50 -0.04
N ASP A 3 15.76 -12.41 0.14
CA ASP A 3 14.32 -12.44 0.27
C ASP A 3 13.71 -12.47 -1.14
N PRO A 4 13.12 -13.59 -1.58
CA PRO A 4 12.56 -13.73 -2.92
C PRO A 4 11.41 -12.74 -3.20
N GLU A 5 10.69 -12.33 -2.16
CA GLU A 5 9.63 -11.32 -2.24
C GLU A 5 10.22 -9.94 -2.54
N ALA A 6 11.30 -9.57 -1.83
CA ALA A 6 12.03 -8.33 -2.08
C ALA A 6 12.63 -8.31 -3.51
N ASP A 7 13.24 -9.41 -3.97
CA ASP A 7 13.79 -9.52 -5.32
C ASP A 7 12.70 -9.35 -6.41
N LYS A 8 11.49 -9.87 -6.16
CA LYS A 8 10.33 -9.69 -7.04
C LYS A 8 9.84 -8.24 -7.02
N PHE A 9 9.77 -7.61 -5.84
CA PHE A 9 9.41 -6.20 -5.68
C PHE A 9 10.38 -5.28 -6.45
N TYR A 10 11.68 -5.49 -6.33
CA TYR A 10 12.69 -4.72 -7.07
C TYR A 10 12.55 -4.87 -8.59
N LYS A 11 12.26 -6.06 -9.10
CA LYS A 11 11.99 -6.26 -10.53
C LYS A 11 10.75 -5.51 -11.00
N LEU A 12 9.71 -5.45 -10.17
CA LEU A 12 8.47 -4.73 -10.47
C LEU A 12 8.65 -3.21 -10.43
N LEU A 13 9.56 -2.70 -9.60
CA LEU A 13 9.97 -1.29 -9.54
C LEU A 13 10.76 -0.85 -10.78
N MET A 14 11.55 -1.75 -11.36
CA MET A 14 12.39 -1.46 -12.53
C MET A 14 11.65 -1.51 -13.88
N GLY A 15 10.32 -1.65 -13.89
CA GLY A 15 9.51 -1.65 -15.11
C GLY A 15 9.24 -0.24 -15.66
N GLU A 16 9.02 -0.12 -16.97
CA GLU A 16 8.88 1.17 -17.67
C GLU A 16 7.52 1.87 -17.46
N ASP A 17 6.49 1.16 -16.99
CA ASP A 17 5.17 1.72 -16.72
C ASP A 17 5.10 2.33 -15.31
N GLU A 18 5.33 3.64 -15.21
CA GLU A 18 5.31 4.41 -13.95
C GLU A 18 4.01 4.20 -13.14
N LEU A 19 2.87 4.11 -13.80
CA LEU A 19 1.58 3.85 -13.16
C LEU A 19 1.55 2.43 -12.59
N GLY A 20 1.91 1.44 -13.40
CA GLY A 20 2.02 0.05 -12.97
C GLY A 20 3.00 -0.12 -11.81
N VAL A 21 4.11 0.63 -11.81
CA VAL A 21 5.09 0.65 -10.72
C VAL A 21 4.45 1.15 -9.43
N VAL A 22 3.73 2.28 -9.48
CA VAL A 22 3.04 2.85 -8.30
C VAL A 22 1.97 1.92 -7.76
N ILE A 23 1.12 1.35 -8.62
CA ILE A 23 0.06 0.43 -8.21
C ILE A 23 0.65 -0.82 -7.55
N ARG A 24 1.65 -1.46 -8.19
CA ARG A 24 2.28 -2.65 -7.63
C ARG A 24 3.00 -2.36 -6.31
N SER A 25 3.62 -1.18 -6.21
CA SER A 25 4.29 -0.76 -4.98
C SER A 25 3.29 -0.58 -3.84
N HIS A 26 2.16 0.07 -4.12
CA HIS A 26 1.09 0.26 -3.14
C HIS A 26 0.50 -1.08 -2.68
N ILE A 27 0.20 -2.00 -3.61
CA ILE A 27 -0.32 -3.34 -3.29
C ILE A 27 0.65 -4.11 -2.40
N PHE A 28 1.95 -4.09 -2.73
CA PHE A 28 2.95 -4.78 -1.94
C PHE A 28 3.09 -4.22 -0.52
N VAL A 29 3.12 -2.89 -0.37
CA VAL A 29 3.18 -2.26 0.95
C VAL A 29 1.91 -2.54 1.76
N GLU A 30 0.74 -2.54 1.12
CA GLU A 30 -0.52 -2.89 1.78
C GLU A 30 -0.53 -4.36 2.23
N SER A 31 0.01 -5.30 1.44
CA SER A 31 0.08 -6.71 1.88
C SER A 31 1.01 -6.89 3.08
N VAL A 32 2.16 -6.22 3.10
CA VAL A 32 3.08 -6.24 4.25
C VAL A 32 2.42 -5.63 5.50
N LEU A 33 1.61 -4.58 5.31
CA LEU A 33 0.85 -3.97 6.41
C LEU A 33 -0.22 -4.92 6.96
N ASP A 34 -0.91 -5.66 6.08
CA ASP A 34 -1.88 -6.67 6.47
C ASP A 34 -1.21 -7.82 7.24
N GLU A 35 -0.07 -8.32 6.75
CA GLU A 35 0.73 -9.33 7.44
C GLU A 35 1.21 -8.86 8.81
N LEU A 36 1.65 -7.60 8.91
CA LEU A 36 2.05 -7.01 10.19
C LEU A 36 0.89 -6.99 11.19
N LEU A 37 -0.29 -6.53 10.76
CA LEU A 37 -1.48 -6.50 11.62
C LEU A 37 -1.93 -7.91 12.02
N ASP A 38 -1.81 -8.89 11.13
CA ASP A 38 -2.08 -10.30 11.41
C ASP A 38 -1.15 -10.89 12.47
N GLN A 39 0.11 -10.46 12.50
CA GLN A 39 1.06 -10.88 13.54
C GLN A 39 0.88 -10.16 14.88
N LEU A 40 0.47 -8.88 14.86
CA LEU A 40 0.37 -8.05 16.06
C LEU A 40 -0.95 -8.20 16.82
N ILE A 41 -2.05 -8.53 16.13
CA ILE A 41 -3.41 -8.48 16.71
C ILE A 41 -3.93 -9.89 17.00
N PRO A 42 -4.22 -10.22 18.28
CA PRO A 42 -4.91 -11.46 18.62
C PRO A 42 -6.25 -11.55 17.91
N TYR A 43 -6.52 -12.69 17.27
CA TYR A 43 -7.74 -12.92 16.50
C TYR A 43 -7.94 -11.92 15.34
N SER A 44 -6.86 -11.58 14.62
CA SER A 44 -6.85 -10.64 13.49
C SER A 44 -7.90 -10.89 12.41
N ARG A 45 -8.43 -12.12 12.28
CA ARG A 45 -9.59 -12.44 11.42
C ARG A 45 -10.77 -11.47 11.55
N HIS A 46 -10.95 -10.84 12.71
CA HIS A 46 -12.02 -9.88 12.95
C HIS A 46 -11.76 -8.50 12.29
N LEU A 47 -10.52 -8.17 11.94
CA LEU A 47 -10.16 -6.94 11.25
C LEU A 47 -10.77 -6.86 9.85
N SER A 48 -10.89 -8.00 9.15
CA SER A 48 -11.54 -8.05 7.84
C SER A 48 -12.97 -7.50 7.86
N SER A 49 -13.72 -7.78 8.94
CA SER A 49 -15.09 -7.28 9.12
C SER A 49 -15.19 -5.76 9.33
N MET A 50 -14.08 -5.12 9.71
CA MET A 50 -14.02 -3.67 9.91
C MET A 50 -13.85 -2.89 8.61
N ASN A 51 -13.52 -3.55 7.49
CA ASN A 51 -13.28 -2.92 6.19
C ASN A 51 -12.34 -1.70 6.28
N LEU A 52 -11.22 -1.86 7.02
CA LEU A 52 -10.26 -0.78 7.22
C LEU A 52 -9.66 -0.33 5.89
N SER A 53 -9.73 0.96 5.62
CA SER A 53 -8.97 1.58 4.54
C SER A 53 -7.47 1.53 4.81
N TYR A 54 -6.65 1.64 3.76
CA TYR A 54 -5.20 1.72 3.86
C TYR A 54 -4.70 2.74 4.91
N HIS A 55 -5.30 3.93 4.96
CA HIS A 55 -4.93 4.95 5.95
C HIS A 55 -5.27 4.55 7.39
N GLN A 56 -6.39 3.86 7.59
CA GLN A 56 -6.77 3.33 8.90
C GLN A 56 -5.85 2.17 9.32
N LYS A 57 -5.45 1.31 8.39
CA LYS A 57 -4.46 0.25 8.63
C LYS A 57 -3.11 0.84 9.06
N ILE A 58 -2.62 1.89 8.41
CA ILE A 58 -1.37 2.58 8.81
C ILE A 58 -1.50 3.10 10.24
N THR A 59 -2.59 3.80 10.53
CA THR A 59 -2.84 4.40 11.85
C THR A 59 -2.87 3.33 12.93
N LEU A 60 -3.53 2.19 12.66
CA LEU A 60 -3.57 1.05 13.56
C LEU A 60 -2.18 0.42 13.75
N ALA A 61 -1.42 0.22 12.68
CA ALA A 61 -0.08 -0.35 12.77
C ALA A 61 0.87 0.53 13.60
N VAL A 62 0.82 1.86 13.43
CA VAL A 62 1.59 2.81 14.26
C VAL A 62 1.15 2.72 15.72
N ALA A 63 -0.15 2.68 15.99
CA ALA A 63 -0.67 2.52 17.35
C ALA A 63 -0.24 1.19 18.00
N MET A 64 0.04 0.17 17.20
CA MET A 64 0.49 -1.16 17.64
C MET A 64 2.02 -1.31 17.70
N GLY A 65 2.79 -0.26 17.37
CA GLY A 65 4.25 -0.24 17.54
C GLY A 65 5.08 -0.14 16.26
N LEU A 66 4.46 0.07 15.09
CA LEU A 66 5.20 0.50 13.89
C LEU A 66 5.81 1.89 14.13
N HIS A 67 7.06 2.09 13.74
CA HIS A 67 7.76 3.36 13.98
C HIS A 67 7.02 4.55 13.35
N GLU A 68 6.74 5.58 14.14
CA GLU A 68 5.90 6.71 13.74
C GLU A 68 6.46 7.48 12.53
N GLU A 69 7.78 7.52 12.36
CA GLU A 69 8.44 8.15 11.21
C GLU A 69 8.01 7.56 9.86
N LEU A 70 7.58 6.29 9.84
CA LEU A 70 7.10 5.64 8.60
C LEU A 70 5.70 6.11 8.20
N GLN A 71 4.94 6.70 9.13
CA GLN A 71 3.55 7.03 8.92
C GLN A 71 3.35 7.98 7.73
N GLU A 72 4.13 9.05 7.66
CA GLU A 72 3.99 10.05 6.61
C GLU A 72 4.44 9.51 5.25
N SER A 73 5.50 8.71 5.19
CA SER A 73 5.94 8.04 3.95
C SER A 73 4.90 7.05 3.43
N LEU A 74 4.28 6.26 4.31
CA LEU A 74 3.24 5.30 3.93
C LEU A 74 1.97 6.02 3.42
N LYS A 75 1.56 7.11 4.06
CA LYS A 75 0.45 7.95 3.59
C LYS A 75 0.77 8.58 2.23
N ALA A 76 1.99 9.06 2.03
CA ALA A 76 2.42 9.66 0.77
C ALA A 76 2.31 8.66 -0.40
N LEU A 77 2.63 7.37 -0.17
CA LEU A 77 2.42 6.31 -1.17
C LEU A 77 0.94 6.12 -1.53
N GLY A 78 0.05 6.11 -0.53
CA GLY A 78 -1.40 6.02 -0.76
C GLY A 78 -1.93 7.22 -1.55
N LYS A 79 -1.43 8.42 -1.25
CA LYS A 79 -1.74 9.64 -2.01
C LYS A 79 -1.24 9.54 -3.45
N LEU A 80 0.00 9.10 -3.66
CA LEU A 80 0.59 8.93 -4.98
C LEU A 80 -0.28 8.02 -5.85
N ARG A 81 -0.70 6.86 -5.32
CA ARG A 81 -1.63 5.94 -6.02
C ARG A 81 -2.95 6.63 -6.40
N ASN A 82 -3.53 7.43 -5.51
CA ASN A 82 -4.78 8.14 -5.79
C ASN A 82 -4.60 9.25 -6.84
N ASP A 83 -3.50 9.99 -6.78
CA ASP A 83 -3.19 11.03 -7.77
C ASP A 83 -3.04 10.43 -9.18
N PHE A 84 -2.45 9.23 -9.27
CA PHE A 84 -2.36 8.47 -10.51
C PHE A 84 -3.72 7.97 -11.02
N ALA A 85 -4.58 7.45 -10.13
CA ALA A 85 -5.93 7.04 -10.50
C ALA A 85 -6.76 8.22 -11.03
N HIS A 86 -6.72 9.37 -10.36
CA HIS A 86 -7.41 10.58 -10.81
C HIS A 86 -6.91 11.09 -12.16
N LYS A 87 -5.60 11.05 -12.43
CA LYS A 87 -5.04 11.39 -13.74
C LYS A 87 -5.55 10.48 -14.86
N MET A 88 -5.80 9.20 -14.55
CA MET A 88 -6.35 8.25 -15.51
C MET A 88 -7.82 8.55 -15.81
N ASP A 89 -8.63 8.82 -14.79
CA ASP A 89 -10.04 9.21 -14.97
C ASP A 89 -10.16 10.48 -15.82
N MET A 90 -9.28 11.47 -15.61
CA MET A 90 -9.23 12.69 -16.42
C MET A 90 -8.82 12.45 -17.89
N GLN A 91 -8.08 11.38 -18.20
CA GLN A 91 -7.68 11.04 -19.58
C GLN A 91 -8.72 10.18 -20.31
N LEU A 92 -9.59 9.50 -19.56
CA LEU A 92 -10.62 8.61 -20.11
C LEU A 92 -11.95 9.32 -20.36
N ASP A 93 -12.08 10.61 -20.03
CA ASP A 93 -13.25 11.40 -20.42
C ASP A 93 -13.35 11.40 -21.96
N PRO A 94 -14.40 10.79 -22.54
CA PRO A 94 -14.60 10.83 -23.98
C PRO A 94 -14.79 12.29 -24.39
N ALA A 95 -14.03 12.71 -25.41
CA ALA A 95 -14.24 14.02 -26.04
C ALA A 95 -15.73 14.21 -26.42
N PRO A 96 -16.28 15.43 -26.28
CA PRO A 96 -17.70 15.72 -26.53
C PRO A 96 -18.13 15.43 -27.96
#